data_AF-A0A091L800-F1
#
_entry.id   AF-A0A091L800-F1
#
_cell.length_a   1.000
_cell.length_b   1.000
_cell.length_c   1.000
_cell.angle_alpha   90.00
_cell.angle_beta   90.00
_cell.angle_gamma   90.00
#
_symmetry.space_group_name_H-M   'P 1'
#
loop_
_entity.id
_entity.type
_entity.pdbx_description
1 polymer ?
#
loop_
_entity_poly.entity_id
_entity_poly.type
_entity_poly.pdbx_seq_one_letter_code
_entity_poly.pdbx_strand_id
1 'polypeptide(L)' 'FFLLTAGVIDEDYRGNVSVVLFNFGKESFEVKKGDRIAQLICERICYPELEEVDALDDTERGEGGFGSTGNN' A
#
# COMPACT_ATOMS: atom_id res chain seq x y z
N PHE A 1 -12.11 -2.95 14.00
CA PHE A 1 -11.69 -2.44 12.68
C PHE A 1 -10.37 -3.10 12.34
N PHE A 2 -10.24 -3.65 11.13
CA PHE A 2 -9.02 -4.34 10.69
C PHE A 2 -8.36 -3.55 9.56
N LEU A 3 -7.04 -3.56 9.55
CA LEU A 3 -6.23 -2.98 8.47
C LEU A 3 -5.15 -3.96 8.06
N LEU A 4 -4.83 -3.94 6.77
CA LEU A 4 -3.66 -4.58 6.19
C LEU A 4 -2.69 -3.45 5.80
N THR A 5 -1.51 -3.40 6.42
CA THR A 5 -0.52 -2.32 6.18
C THR A 5 0.67 -2.77 5.35
N ALA A 6 0.85 -4.09 5.18
CA ALA A 6 1.65 -4.70 4.14
C ALA A 6 0.72 -5.24 3.03
N GLY A 7 1.28 -5.68 1.92
CA GLY A 7 0.47 -6.23 0.82
C GLY A 7 1.10 -6.12 -0.56
N VAL A 8 2.32 -5.56 -0.67
CA VAL A 8 3.09 -5.64 -1.90
C VAL A 8 3.65 -7.04 -2.02
N ILE A 9 3.23 -7.75 -3.07
CA ILE A 9 3.72 -9.08 -3.43
C ILE A 9 4.33 -8.94 -4.82
N ASP A 10 5.63 -9.10 -4.92
CA ASP A 10 6.36 -8.95 -6.17
C ASP A 10 6.03 -10.08 -7.16
N GLU A 11 6.11 -9.78 -8.46
CA GLU A 11 5.82 -10.73 -9.54
C GLU A 11 6.70 -12.00 -9.49
N ASP A 12 7.92 -11.88 -8.99
CA ASP A 12 8.91 -12.96 -8.89
C ASP A 12 8.86 -13.72 -7.55
N TYR A 13 8.00 -13.30 -6.61
CA TYR A 13 7.84 -14.02 -5.34
C TYR A 13 7.17 -15.39 -5.55
N ARG A 14 7.78 -16.46 -5.01
CA ARG A 14 7.28 -17.84 -5.08
C ARG A 14 7.10 -18.51 -3.71
N GLY A 15 7.31 -17.75 -2.64
CA GLY A 15 7.15 -18.23 -1.27
C GLY A 15 5.68 -18.28 -0.83
N ASN A 16 5.47 -18.51 0.47
CA ASN A 16 4.14 -18.53 1.06
C ASN A 16 3.60 -17.11 1.26
N VAL A 17 2.50 -16.78 0.57
CA VAL A 17 1.81 -15.49 0.71
C VAL A 17 1.16 -15.41 2.09
N SER A 18 1.65 -14.47 2.92
CA SER A 18 1.17 -14.25 4.29
C SER A 18 0.49 -12.89 4.42
N VAL A 19 -0.57 -12.83 5.23
CA VAL A 19 -1.35 -11.61 5.46
C VAL A 19 -0.98 -11.01 6.82
N VAL A 20 -0.53 -9.75 6.83
CA VAL A 20 -0.25 -9.01 8.07
C VAL A 20 -1.51 -8.29 8.53
N LEU A 21 -2.21 -8.89 9.49
CA LEU A 21 -3.49 -8.39 9.99
C LEU A 21 -3.32 -7.55 11.26
N PHE A 22 -3.80 -6.31 11.24
CA PHE A 22 -3.87 -5.44 12.42
C PHE A 22 -5.29 -5.37 12.96
N ASN A 23 -5.48 -5.79 14.21
CA ASN A 23 -6.73 -5.61 14.94
C ASN A 23 -6.68 -4.30 15.75
N PHE A 24 -7.42 -3.28 15.33
CA PHE A 24 -7.60 -2.04 16.10
C PHE A 24 -8.84 -2.08 17.02
N GLY A 25 -9.55 -3.21 17.06
CA GLY A 25 -10.63 -3.44 18.01
C GLY A 25 -10.12 -3.59 19.43
N LYS A 26 -10.98 -3.30 20.41
CA LYS A 26 -10.68 -3.52 21.83
C LYS A 26 -10.79 -4.98 22.25
N GLU A 27 -11.49 -5.78 21.44
CA GLU A 27 -11.72 -7.20 21.70
C GLU A 27 -10.77 -8.07 20.88
N SER A 28 -10.43 -9.23 21.44
CA SER A 28 -9.68 -10.26 20.75
C SER A 28 -10.45 -10.76 19.53
N PHE A 29 -9.74 -11.06 18.45
CA PHE A 29 -10.32 -11.61 17.23
C PHE A 29 -9.63 -12.93 16.90
N GLU A 30 -10.43 -13.98 16.76
CA GLU A 30 -9.95 -15.32 16.44
C GLU A 30 -10.11 -15.57 14.94
N VAL A 31 -9.01 -15.91 14.26
CA VAL A 31 -9.01 -16.35 12.86
C VAL A 31 -9.03 -17.86 12.83
N LYS A 32 -10.00 -18.45 12.12
CA LYS A 32 -10.11 -19.89 11.93
C LYS A 32 -9.69 -20.29 10.53
N LYS A 33 -9.28 -21.55 10.39
CA LYS A 33 -8.94 -22.11 9.08
C LYS A 33 -10.17 -22.05 8.17
N GLY A 34 -10.01 -21.40 7.02
CA GLY A 34 -11.08 -21.21 6.03
C GLY A 34 -11.73 -19.84 6.05
N ASP A 35 -11.43 -19.01 7.06
CA ASP A 35 -11.93 -17.64 7.10
C ASP A 35 -11.32 -16.79 5.99
N ARG A 36 -12.16 -15.95 5.36
CA ARG A 36 -11.70 -14.95 4.41
C ARG A 36 -11.23 -13.71 5.19
N ILE A 37 -9.92 -13.51 5.28
CA ILE A 37 -9.31 -12.44 6.10
C ILE A 37 -8.67 -11.30 5.28
N ALA A 38 -8.59 -11.46 3.96
CA ALA A 38 -8.01 -10.49 3.03
C ALA A 38 -8.56 -10.68 1.62
N GLN A 39 -8.20 -9.75 0.73
CA GLN A 39 -8.43 -9.84 -0.71
C GLN A 39 -7.11 -9.58 -1.44
N LEU A 40 -6.94 -10.17 -2.62
CA LEU A 40 -5.79 -9.95 -3.49
C LEU A 40 -6.26 -9.17 -4.73
N ILE A 41 -5.60 -8.06 -5.03
CA ILE A 41 -5.88 -7.23 -6.19
C ILE A 41 -4.64 -7.28 -7.10
N CYS A 42 -4.83 -7.65 -8.36
CA CYS A 42 -3.78 -7.62 -9.37
C CYS A 42 -3.65 -6.20 -9.93
N GLU A 43 -2.92 -5.35 -9.21
CA GLU A 43 -2.69 -3.97 -9.61
C GLU A 43 -1.80 -3.89 -10.86
N ARG A 44 -2.16 -3.02 -11.81
CA ARG A 44 -1.35 -2.78 -13.00
C ARG A 44 -0.22 -1.83 -12.64
N ILE A 45 1.02 -2.25 -12.91
CA ILE A 45 2.23 -1.44 -12.68
C ILE A 45 3.04 -1.28 -13.96
N CYS A 46 3.98 -0.33 -13.95
CA CYS A 46 5.03 -0.19 -14.94
C CYS A 46 6.40 -0.44 -14.28
N TYR A 47 7.37 -0.90 -15.09
CA TYR A 47 8.78 -1.04 -14.69
C TYR A 47 9.61 0.02 -15.42
N PRO A 48 9.64 1.28 -14.93
CA PRO A 48 10.40 2.35 -15.58
C PRO A 48 11.90 2.18 -15.33
N GLU A 49 12.70 2.68 -16.27
CA GLU A 49 14.13 2.91 -16.04
C GLU A 49 14.31 4.22 -15.26
N LEU A 50 15.29 4.26 -14.36
CA LEU A 50 15.60 5.46 -13.59
C LEU A 50 16.62 6.30 -14.34
N GLU A 51 16.34 7.59 -14.50
CA GLU A 51 17.22 8.59 -15.13
C GLU A 51 17.52 9.71 -14.12
N GLU A 52 18.80 9.97 -13.87
CA GLU A 52 19.26 11.04 -12.98
C GLU A 52 19.37 12.36 -13.75
N VAL A 53 18.82 13.45 -13.19
CA VAL A 53 18.82 14.79 -13.78
C VAL A 53 19.16 15.85 -12.73
N ASP A 54 19.73 16.96 -13.15
CA ASP A 54 20.11 18.06 -12.24
C ASP A 54 18.89 18.76 -11.61
N ALA A 55 17.77 18.84 -12.34
CA ALA A 55 16.52 19.43 -11.87
C ALA A 55 15.31 18.85 -12.61
N LEU A 56 14.14 18.86 -11.95
CA LEU A 56 12.84 18.54 -12.54
C LEU A 56 12.14 19.83 -13.01
N ASP A 57 11.26 19.71 -14.00
CA ASP A 57 10.43 20.83 -14.47
C ASP A 57 9.40 21.27 -13.41
N ASP A 58 9.04 22.55 -13.42
CA ASP A 58 8.00 23.10 -12.56
C ASP A 58 6.60 22.56 -12.92
N THR A 59 5.76 22.37 -11.90
CA THR A 59 4.34 22.05 -12.06
C THR A 59 3.49 22.98 -11.20
N GLU A 60 2.19 23.13 -11.53
CA GLU A 60 1.26 23.93 -10.71
C GLU A 60 1.22 23.48 -9.24
N ARG A 61 1.50 22.20 -8.96
CA ARG A 61 1.53 21.65 -7.60
C ARG A 61 2.85 21.93 -6.87
N GLY A 62 3.96 21.95 -7.59
CA GLY A 62 5.31 22.10 -7.04
C GLY A 62 5.58 21.15 -5.86
N GLU A 63 6.20 21.67 -4.81
CA GLU A 63 6.51 20.95 -3.56
C GLU A 63 5.31 20.81 -2.60
N GLY A 64 4.11 21.24 -3.01
CA GLY A 64 2.92 21.20 -2.16
C GLY A 64 2.55 19.77 -1.74
N GLY A 65 2.34 19.55 -0.44
CA GLY A 65 1.97 18.25 0.12
C GLY A 65 1.30 18.39 1.50
N PHE A 66 0.97 17.26 2.13
CA PHE A 66 0.53 17.21 3.54
C PHE A 66 -0.62 18.17 3.90
N GLY A 67 -1.67 18.24 3.07
CA GLY A 67 -2.80 19.13 3.31
C GLY A 67 -2.57 20.58 2.87
N SER A 68 -1.65 20.82 1.94
CA SER A 68 -1.34 22.15 1.37
C SER A 68 -2.55 22.88 0.76
N THR A 69 -3.62 22.17 0.41
CA THR A 69 -4.86 22.74 -0.11
C THR A 69 -5.83 23.21 0.97
N GLY A 70 -5.49 23.04 2.26
CA GLY A 70 -6.32 23.41 3.40
C GLY A 70 -7.49 22.44 3.65
N ASN A 71 -8.22 22.72 4.73
CA ASN A 71 -9.50 22.09 5.08
C ASN A 71 -10.53 23.21 5.23
N ASN A 72 -11.70 23.07 4.61
CA ASN A 72 -12.86 23.95 4.80
C ASN A 72 -13.72 23.46 5.96
#